data_AF-A0A5C5SNE8-F1
#
_entry.id   AF-A0A5C5SNE8-F1
#
_cell.length_a   1.000
_cell.length_b   1.000
_cell.length_c   1.000
_cell.angle_alpha   90.00
_cell.angle_beta   90.00
_cell.angle_gamma   90.00
#
_symmetry.space_group_name_H-M   'P 1'
#
loop_
_entity.id
_entity.type
_entity.pdbx_description
1 polymer ?
#
loop_
_entity_poly.entity_id
_entity_poly.type
_entity_poly.pdbx_seq_one_letter_code
_entity_poly.pdbx_strand_id
1 'polypeptide(L)'
;MAGKYIFRFDDIAPNMDWDNYEYIKRIFDKYNVKPLIGVIPDNQDPELKKFAFKDEDYFWNEMRELQQNGWEIALHGYQHKYVTKEAGIFGIKNQSEFSGLPIEVQNEKIRNGMRLFKSYNIKTDTFMAPSHSLDRNTLRVLKENGITTITDGFALYPYYYDDLLFVPQLFATQRRMPFGIYTFCIHFNSMTKESIDEIEDFIKSNREHIITFSEAKTYATKNPVNTFLGTFFKTSLSFKRGLQNS
;
A
#
# COMPACT_ATOMS: atom_id res chain seq x y z
N MET A 1 16.93 8.85 17.58
CA MET A 1 15.75 7.98 17.66
C MET A 1 15.89 6.92 16.59
N ALA A 2 15.71 5.64 16.91
CA ALA A 2 15.72 4.55 15.93
C ALA A 2 14.58 4.71 14.91
N GLY A 3 14.74 4.16 13.71
CA GLY A 3 13.69 4.14 12.69
C GLY A 3 12.43 3.44 13.18
N LYS A 4 11.29 3.86 12.64
CA LYS A 4 9.97 3.25 12.85
C LYS A 4 9.55 2.49 11.61
N TYR A 5 8.91 1.35 11.79
CA TYR A 5 8.57 0.42 10.71
C TYR A 5 7.06 0.21 10.65
N ILE A 6 6.52 0.24 9.44
CA ILE A 6 5.14 -0.13 9.14
C ILE A 6 5.23 -1.27 8.13
N PHE A 7 4.33 -2.22 8.26
CA PHE A 7 4.13 -3.24 7.24
C PHE A 7 2.88 -2.94 6.47
N ARG A 8 2.92 -3.26 5.17
CA ARG A 8 1.73 -3.31 4.36
C ARG A 8 1.68 -4.55 3.48
N PHE A 9 0.47 -5.03 3.27
CA PHE A 9 0.19 -6.15 2.37
C PHE A 9 -0.44 -5.58 1.11
N ASP A 10 0.17 -5.81 -0.03
CA ASP A 10 -0.36 -5.37 -1.33
C ASP A 10 -1.13 -6.54 -1.98
N ASP A 11 -1.91 -6.25 -3.02
CA ASP A 11 -2.62 -7.25 -3.83
C ASP A 11 -3.63 -8.16 -3.10
N ILE A 12 -4.29 -7.68 -2.04
CA ILE A 12 -5.32 -8.47 -1.34
C ILE A 12 -6.61 -8.53 -2.18
N ALA A 13 -6.97 -9.73 -2.60
CA ALA A 13 -8.12 -10.00 -3.47
C ALA A 13 -8.67 -11.42 -3.23
N PRO A 14 -9.90 -11.75 -3.70
CA PRO A 14 -10.41 -13.12 -3.63
C PRO A 14 -9.50 -14.15 -4.33
N ASN A 15 -8.85 -13.76 -5.44
CA ASN A 15 -7.80 -14.54 -6.08
C ASN A 15 -6.43 -14.10 -5.54
N MET A 16 -5.89 -14.89 -4.62
CA MET A 16 -4.54 -14.70 -4.10
C MET A 16 -4.00 -16.02 -3.54
N ASP A 17 -2.73 -16.05 -3.19
CA ASP A 17 -2.14 -17.14 -2.41
C ASP A 17 -2.66 -17.12 -0.96
N TRP A 18 -3.78 -17.78 -0.73
CA TRP A 18 -4.44 -17.86 0.57
C TRP A 18 -3.61 -18.60 1.62
N ASP A 19 -2.81 -19.60 1.22
CA ASP A 19 -1.98 -20.36 2.15
C ASP A 19 -0.87 -19.47 2.73
N ASN A 20 -0.19 -18.72 1.85
CA ASN A 20 0.82 -17.74 2.28
C ASN A 20 0.20 -16.58 3.07
N TYR A 21 -0.96 -16.07 2.63
CA TYR A 21 -1.70 -15.04 3.36
C TYR A 21 -2.06 -15.48 4.79
N GLU A 22 -2.65 -16.67 4.96
CA GLU A 22 -3.02 -17.19 6.27
C GLU A 22 -1.79 -17.45 7.15
N TYR A 23 -0.69 -17.91 6.55
CA TYR A 23 0.57 -18.12 7.28
C TYR A 23 1.16 -16.80 7.79
N ILE A 24 1.31 -15.79 6.92
CA ILE A 24 1.86 -14.50 7.33
C ILE A 24 0.92 -13.77 8.30
N LYS A 25 -0.39 -13.87 8.11
CA LYS A 25 -1.38 -13.33 9.06
C LYS A 25 -1.18 -13.91 10.46
N ARG A 26 -0.98 -15.22 10.60
CA ARG A 26 -0.72 -15.86 11.92
C ARG A 26 0.53 -15.31 12.59
N ILE A 27 1.59 -15.02 11.83
CA ILE A 27 2.81 -14.37 12.38
C ILE A 27 2.46 -12.97 12.90
N PHE A 28 1.76 -12.17 12.10
CA PHE A 28 1.39 -10.82 12.49
C PHE A 28 0.47 -10.80 13.73
N ASP A 29 -0.50 -11.70 13.80
CA ASP A 29 -1.35 -11.87 14.99
C ASP A 29 -0.54 -12.32 16.21
N LYS A 30 0.36 -13.30 16.07
CA LYS A 30 1.26 -13.79 17.15
C LYS A 30 2.09 -12.68 17.78
N TYR A 31 2.59 -11.74 16.98
CA TYR A 31 3.38 -10.61 17.46
C TYR A 31 2.54 -9.34 17.69
N ASN A 32 1.21 -9.41 17.55
CA ASN A 32 0.31 -8.27 17.66
C ASN A 32 0.76 -7.08 16.79
N VAL A 33 1.12 -7.35 15.53
CA VAL A 33 1.44 -6.33 14.52
C VAL A 33 0.20 -6.12 13.66
N LYS A 34 -0.20 -4.86 13.47
CA LYS A 34 -1.37 -4.49 12.66
C LYS A 34 -0.88 -3.75 11.39
N PRO A 35 -0.81 -4.44 10.24
CA PRO A 35 -0.36 -3.83 9.01
C PRO A 35 -1.47 -2.99 8.35
N LEU A 36 -1.09 -2.20 7.36
CA LEU A 36 -2.01 -1.65 6.36
C LEU A 36 -2.22 -2.69 5.25
N ILE A 37 -3.45 -3.01 4.87
CA ILE A 37 -3.71 -3.96 3.78
C ILE A 37 -4.35 -3.24 2.59
N GLY A 38 -3.77 -3.44 1.40
CA GLY A 38 -4.23 -2.90 0.13
C GLY A 38 -5.21 -3.88 -0.53
N VAL A 39 -6.49 -3.56 -0.46
CA VAL A 39 -7.58 -4.42 -0.97
C VAL A 39 -8.01 -3.94 -2.35
N ILE A 40 -8.15 -4.89 -3.29
CA ILE A 40 -8.68 -4.64 -4.64
C ILE A 40 -10.19 -4.95 -4.63
N PRO A 41 -11.07 -3.94 -4.77
CA PRO A 41 -12.51 -4.14 -4.64
C PRO A 41 -13.16 -5.06 -5.69
N ASP A 42 -12.67 -5.03 -6.93
CA ASP A 42 -13.21 -5.80 -8.06
C ASP A 42 -12.02 -6.36 -8.86
N ASN A 43 -11.35 -7.38 -8.33
CA ASN A 43 -10.12 -7.86 -8.93
C ASN A 43 -10.32 -8.35 -10.37
N GLN A 44 -9.63 -7.69 -11.31
CA GLN A 44 -9.59 -8.09 -12.71
C GLN A 44 -8.16 -8.25 -13.24
N ASP A 45 -7.16 -8.34 -12.36
CA ASP A 45 -5.77 -8.58 -12.73
C ASP A 45 -5.58 -10.01 -13.28
N PRO A 46 -5.10 -10.18 -14.53
CA PRO A 46 -4.83 -11.50 -15.09
C PRO A 46 -3.78 -12.32 -14.32
N GLU A 47 -2.81 -11.69 -13.66
CA GLU A 47 -1.79 -12.38 -12.85
C GLU A 47 -2.40 -12.93 -11.55
N LEU A 48 -3.20 -12.12 -10.85
CA LEU A 48 -3.90 -12.58 -9.65
C LEU A 48 -4.94 -13.65 -9.97
N LYS A 49 -5.62 -13.56 -11.12
CA LYS A 49 -6.59 -14.57 -11.55
C LYS A 49 -6.01 -15.97 -11.81
N LYS A 50 -4.69 -16.13 -11.78
CA LYS A 50 -4.04 -17.46 -11.81
C LYS A 50 -4.20 -18.20 -10.48
N PHE A 51 -4.42 -17.50 -9.37
CA PHE A 51 -4.67 -18.09 -8.06
C PHE A 51 -6.12 -18.55 -7.90
N ALA A 52 -6.33 -19.54 -7.03
CA ALA A 52 -7.65 -20.03 -6.71
C ALA A 52 -8.54 -18.90 -6.17
N PHE A 53 -9.79 -18.87 -6.64
CA PHE A 53 -10.79 -17.93 -6.17
C PHE A 53 -11.35 -18.41 -4.83
N LYS A 54 -11.30 -17.55 -3.81
CA LYS A 54 -12.02 -17.76 -2.56
C LYS A 54 -13.39 -17.09 -2.63
N ASP A 55 -14.37 -17.74 -2.02
CA ASP A 55 -15.73 -17.24 -1.91
C ASP A 55 -15.79 -15.76 -1.47
N GLU A 56 -16.66 -14.97 -2.09
CA GLU A 56 -16.74 -13.52 -1.85
C GLU A 56 -17.22 -13.20 -0.44
N ASP A 57 -18.22 -13.94 0.07
CA ASP A 57 -18.75 -13.69 1.41
C ASP A 57 -17.68 -13.99 2.45
N TYR A 58 -16.92 -15.08 2.27
CA TYR A 58 -15.75 -15.37 3.10
C TYR A 58 -14.71 -14.25 3.04
N PHE A 59 -14.31 -13.82 1.84
CA PHE A 59 -13.29 -12.77 1.67
C PHE A 59 -13.69 -11.46 2.35
N TRP A 60 -14.90 -10.98 2.09
CA TRP A 60 -15.36 -9.73 2.68
C TRP A 60 -15.61 -9.84 4.18
N ASN A 61 -15.95 -11.03 4.69
CA ASN A 61 -16.03 -11.27 6.12
C ASN A 61 -14.65 -11.16 6.78
N GLU A 62 -13.64 -11.81 6.22
CA GLU A 62 -12.24 -11.70 6.66
C GLU A 62 -11.78 -10.22 6.69
N MET A 63 -12.03 -9.45 5.63
CA MET A 63 -11.65 -8.03 5.58
C MET A 63 -12.34 -7.19 6.69
N ARG A 64 -13.62 -7.45 6.96
CA ARG A 64 -14.34 -6.77 8.06
C ARG A 64 -13.78 -7.16 9.42
N GLU A 65 -13.51 -8.44 9.65
CA GLU A 65 -12.93 -8.93 10.90
C GLU A 65 -11.54 -8.34 11.14
N LEU A 66 -10.70 -8.28 10.11
CA LEU A 66 -9.40 -7.61 10.19
C LEU A 66 -9.55 -6.13 10.59
N GLN A 67 -10.44 -5.40 9.91
CA GLN A 67 -10.67 -3.98 10.20
C GLN A 67 -11.21 -3.75 11.62
N GLN A 68 -12.10 -4.62 12.11
CA GLN A 68 -12.59 -4.59 13.50
C GLN A 68 -11.47 -4.88 14.51
N ASN A 69 -10.51 -5.73 14.15
CA ASN A 69 -9.35 -6.10 14.96
C ASN A 69 -8.16 -5.12 14.83
N GLY A 70 -8.40 -3.92 14.29
CA GLY A 70 -7.45 -2.81 14.25
C GLY A 70 -6.47 -2.86 13.07
N TRP A 71 -6.66 -3.76 12.10
CA TRP A 71 -5.93 -3.68 10.84
C TRP A 71 -6.51 -2.52 10.01
N GLU A 72 -5.66 -1.81 9.28
CA GLU A 72 -6.09 -0.68 8.46
C GLU A 72 -6.22 -1.13 7.00
N ILE A 73 -7.25 -0.65 6.28
CA ILE A 73 -7.48 -1.01 4.88
C ILE A 73 -7.25 0.21 3.99
N ALA A 74 -6.50 0.03 2.90
CA ALA A 74 -6.36 0.99 1.81
C ALA A 74 -7.06 0.49 0.55
N LEU A 75 -7.59 1.42 -0.23
CA LEU A 75 -8.05 1.16 -1.59
C LEU A 75 -6.82 0.90 -2.48
N HIS A 76 -6.66 -0.33 -2.98
CA HIS A 76 -5.53 -0.70 -3.84
C HIS A 76 -5.93 -0.73 -5.32
N GLY A 77 -6.26 0.44 -5.84
CA GLY A 77 -6.90 0.57 -7.15
C GLY A 77 -8.37 0.17 -7.15
N TYR A 78 -8.93 -0.09 -8.33
CA TYR A 78 -10.31 -0.59 -8.45
C TYR A 78 -10.30 -2.03 -8.94
N GLN A 79 -9.66 -2.24 -10.10
CA GLN A 79 -9.62 -3.53 -10.78
C GLN A 79 -8.21 -4.10 -10.91
N HIS A 80 -7.19 -3.33 -10.54
CA HIS A 80 -5.79 -3.70 -10.69
C HIS A 80 -5.43 -4.07 -12.14
N LYS A 81 -6.10 -3.39 -13.09
CA LYS A 81 -5.88 -3.53 -14.53
C LYS A 81 -4.98 -2.44 -15.07
N TYR A 82 -3.78 -2.82 -15.49
CA TYR A 82 -2.84 -1.90 -16.13
C TYR A 82 -3.28 -1.62 -17.58
N VAL A 83 -3.81 -0.42 -17.82
CA VAL A 83 -4.40 0.00 -19.10
C VAL A 83 -3.61 1.10 -19.81
N THR A 84 -2.64 1.72 -19.13
CA THR A 84 -1.71 2.67 -19.72
C THR A 84 -0.26 2.29 -19.38
N LYS A 85 0.70 2.89 -20.08
CA LYS A 85 2.14 2.79 -19.78
C LYS A 85 2.68 4.00 -19.00
N GLU A 86 1.81 4.90 -18.56
CA GLU A 86 2.21 6.11 -17.87
C GLU A 86 2.69 5.80 -16.45
N ALA A 87 3.95 6.13 -16.16
CA ALA A 87 4.56 5.81 -14.88
C ALA A 87 4.14 6.74 -13.71
N GLY A 88 3.32 7.75 -14.01
CA GLY A 88 2.84 8.72 -13.03
C GLY A 88 3.95 9.61 -12.47
N ILE A 89 3.66 10.30 -11.36
CA ILE A 89 4.56 11.30 -10.76
C ILE A 89 5.85 10.68 -10.18
N PHE A 90 5.84 9.40 -9.86
CA PHE A 90 6.98 8.70 -9.25
C PHE A 90 7.93 8.09 -10.28
N GLY A 91 7.45 7.71 -11.47
CA GLY A 91 8.30 7.20 -12.55
C GLY A 91 8.91 5.83 -12.25
N ILE A 92 8.23 4.96 -11.48
CA ILE A 92 8.80 3.69 -11.01
C ILE A 92 8.58 2.56 -12.01
N LYS A 93 7.34 2.33 -12.46
CA LYS A 93 7.00 1.32 -13.47
C LYS A 93 6.22 1.96 -14.62
N ASN A 94 6.51 1.57 -15.86
CA ASN A 94 5.80 2.05 -17.05
C ASN A 94 4.47 1.31 -17.26
N GLN A 95 3.63 1.31 -16.23
CA GLN A 95 2.29 0.73 -16.24
C GLN A 95 1.39 1.42 -15.21
N SER A 96 0.11 1.62 -15.54
CA SER A 96 -0.86 2.19 -14.60
C SER A 96 -2.28 1.72 -14.83
N GLU A 97 -3.04 1.66 -13.74
CA GLU A 97 -4.50 1.61 -13.79
C GLU A 97 -5.13 3.00 -14.00
N PHE A 98 -4.45 4.09 -13.61
CA PHE A 98 -5.01 5.44 -13.55
C PHE A 98 -4.26 6.46 -14.38
N SER A 99 -2.94 6.58 -14.18
CA SER A 99 -2.11 7.61 -14.81
C SER A 99 -2.31 7.62 -16.33
N GLY A 100 -2.50 8.80 -16.91
CA GLY A 100 -2.68 8.97 -18.35
C GLY A 100 -4.11 8.74 -18.86
N LEU A 101 -5.03 8.25 -18.03
CA LEU A 101 -6.44 8.22 -18.38
C LEU A 101 -7.08 9.60 -18.20
N PRO A 102 -8.16 9.92 -18.95
CA PRO A 102 -8.99 11.10 -18.68
C PRO A 102 -9.48 11.12 -17.23
N ILE A 103 -9.56 12.33 -16.65
CA ILE A 103 -9.91 12.49 -15.24
C ILE A 103 -11.28 11.89 -14.90
N GLU A 104 -12.23 11.95 -15.83
CA GLU A 104 -13.57 11.38 -15.68
C GLU A 104 -13.52 9.85 -15.54
N VAL A 105 -12.64 9.18 -16.30
CA VAL A 105 -12.44 7.73 -16.24
C VAL A 105 -11.75 7.34 -14.92
N GLN A 106 -10.74 8.11 -14.49
CA GLN A 106 -10.09 7.89 -13.20
C GLN A 106 -11.10 8.05 -12.05
N ASN A 107 -11.93 9.10 -12.10
CA ASN A 107 -12.97 9.37 -11.11
C ASN A 107 -14.00 8.24 -11.05
N GLU A 108 -14.47 7.76 -12.21
CA GLU A 108 -15.42 6.64 -12.26
C GLU A 108 -14.85 5.39 -11.58
N LYS A 109 -13.59 5.04 -11.86
CA LYS A 109 -12.90 3.90 -11.24
C LYS A 109 -12.82 4.04 -9.71
N ILE A 110 -12.31 5.18 -9.21
CA ILE A 110 -12.21 5.43 -7.76
C ILE A 110 -13.59 5.39 -7.10
N ARG A 111 -14.57 6.05 -7.68
CA ARG A 111 -15.95 6.07 -7.17
C ARG A 111 -16.56 4.66 -7.10
N ASN A 112 -16.34 3.84 -8.12
CA ASN A 112 -16.82 2.46 -8.14
C ASN A 112 -16.14 1.60 -7.07
N GLY A 113 -14.83 1.72 -6.89
CA GLY A 113 -14.08 1.04 -5.82
C GLY A 113 -14.58 1.43 -4.43
N MET A 114 -14.73 2.73 -4.17
CA MET A 114 -15.27 3.24 -2.89
C MET A 114 -16.72 2.81 -2.66
N ARG A 115 -17.54 2.73 -3.70
CA ARG A 115 -18.92 2.22 -3.62
C ARG A 115 -18.95 0.75 -3.19
N LEU A 116 -18.05 -0.10 -3.72
CA LEU A 116 -17.95 -1.50 -3.33
C LEU A 116 -17.47 -1.66 -1.89
N PHE A 117 -16.44 -0.93 -1.48
CA PHE A 117 -16.03 -0.90 -0.07
C PHE A 117 -17.19 -0.51 0.85
N LYS A 118 -17.95 0.53 0.49
CA LYS A 118 -19.14 0.93 1.24
C LYS A 118 -20.20 -0.17 1.29
N SER A 119 -20.48 -0.89 0.20
CA SER A 119 -21.47 -1.98 0.21
C SER A 119 -21.05 -3.17 1.07
N TYR A 120 -19.74 -3.42 1.21
CA TYR A 120 -19.19 -4.45 2.08
C TYR A 120 -18.84 -3.96 3.50
N ASN A 121 -19.26 -2.75 3.87
CA ASN A 121 -19.00 -2.10 5.15
C ASN A 121 -17.51 -1.91 5.49
N ILE A 122 -16.66 -1.74 4.47
CA ILE A 122 -15.26 -1.39 4.60
C ILE A 122 -15.10 0.12 4.58
N LYS A 123 -14.39 0.67 5.57
CA LYS A 123 -14.07 2.09 5.67
C LYS A 123 -12.60 2.32 5.31
N THR A 124 -12.31 3.34 4.53
CA THR A 124 -10.94 3.79 4.25
C THR A 124 -10.92 5.26 3.88
N ASP A 125 -9.81 5.92 4.22
CA ASP A 125 -9.41 7.25 3.78
C ASP A 125 -8.08 7.20 3.01
N THR A 126 -7.57 5.99 2.74
CA THR A 126 -6.20 5.73 2.31
C THR A 126 -6.18 5.04 0.95
N PHE A 127 -5.35 5.55 0.04
CA PHE A 127 -5.10 4.96 -1.26
C PHE A 127 -3.69 4.38 -1.35
N MET A 128 -3.60 3.20 -1.95
CA MET A 128 -2.36 2.51 -2.25
C MET A 128 -2.31 2.32 -3.76
N ALA A 129 -1.44 3.03 -4.47
CA ALA A 129 -1.46 3.01 -5.93
C ALA A 129 -0.93 1.67 -6.49
N PRO A 130 -1.70 0.97 -7.35
CA PRO A 130 -1.17 -0.15 -8.13
C PRO A 130 0.09 0.27 -8.89
N SER A 131 1.15 -0.53 -8.78
CA SER A 131 2.46 -0.25 -9.39
C SER A 131 3.09 1.12 -9.04
N HIS A 132 2.70 1.73 -7.92
CA HIS A 132 3.14 3.07 -7.52
C HIS A 132 2.87 4.16 -8.58
N SER A 133 1.85 3.96 -9.41
CA SER A 133 1.54 4.88 -10.51
C SER A 133 0.28 5.68 -10.20
N LEU A 134 0.44 6.99 -10.07
CA LEU A 134 -0.62 7.98 -9.95
C LEU A 134 -0.18 9.30 -10.59
N ASP A 135 -1.11 10.07 -11.13
CA ASP A 135 -0.86 11.40 -11.71
C ASP A 135 -1.63 12.51 -10.95
N ARG A 136 -1.53 13.76 -11.43
CA ARG A 136 -2.24 14.89 -10.81
C ARG A 136 -3.77 14.76 -10.89
N ASN A 137 -4.29 14.11 -11.94
CA ASN A 137 -5.71 13.83 -12.04
C ASN A 137 -6.09 12.78 -10.99
N THR A 138 -5.26 11.76 -10.77
CA THR A 138 -5.46 10.76 -9.71
C THR A 138 -5.56 11.43 -8.34
N LEU A 139 -4.63 12.32 -8.00
CA LEU A 139 -4.67 13.06 -6.72
C LEU A 139 -5.96 13.86 -6.55
N ARG A 140 -6.41 14.53 -7.60
CA ARG A 140 -7.65 15.31 -7.57
C ARG A 140 -8.87 14.42 -7.32
N VAL A 141 -9.03 13.34 -8.09
CA VAL A 141 -10.22 12.47 -7.96
C VAL A 141 -10.22 11.70 -6.64
N LEU A 142 -9.05 11.37 -6.08
CA LEU A 142 -8.96 10.77 -4.74
C LEU A 142 -9.58 11.70 -3.69
N LYS A 143 -9.20 12.99 -3.68
CA LYS A 143 -9.79 14.00 -2.78
C LYS A 143 -11.29 14.13 -2.96
N GLU A 144 -11.76 14.22 -4.21
CA GLU A 144 -13.19 14.32 -4.53
C GLU A 144 -14.01 13.12 -4.03
N ASN A 145 -13.39 11.95 -3.84
CA ASN A 145 -14.02 10.73 -3.33
C ASN A 145 -13.71 10.45 -1.84
N GLY A 146 -13.20 11.45 -1.10
CA GLY A 146 -13.00 11.35 0.35
C GLY A 146 -11.73 10.60 0.79
N ILE A 147 -10.81 10.30 -0.14
CA ILE A 147 -9.47 9.82 0.20
C ILE A 147 -8.62 11.02 0.59
N THR A 148 -7.98 10.95 1.76
CA THR A 148 -7.12 12.01 2.30
C THR A 148 -5.67 11.58 2.48
N THR A 149 -5.39 10.28 2.38
CA THR A 149 -4.08 9.68 2.64
C THR A 149 -3.62 8.82 1.46
N ILE A 150 -2.34 8.86 1.14
CA ILE A 150 -1.68 7.99 0.17
C ILE A 150 -0.49 7.28 0.84
N THR A 151 -0.38 5.96 0.67
CA THR A 151 0.79 5.19 1.11
C THR A 151 1.77 5.00 -0.04
N ASP A 152 2.49 6.06 -0.38
CA ASP A 152 3.51 6.02 -1.43
C ASP A 152 4.47 7.21 -1.30
N GLY A 153 5.50 7.22 -2.13
CA GLY A 153 6.39 8.34 -2.34
C GLY A 153 7.71 8.23 -1.59
N PHE A 154 8.58 9.19 -1.94
CA PHE A 154 9.98 9.18 -1.55
C PHE A 154 10.21 10.21 -0.44
N ALA A 155 9.96 9.85 0.81
CA ALA A 155 10.33 10.68 1.95
C ALA A 155 10.71 9.82 3.15
N LEU A 156 11.41 10.41 4.13
CA LEU A 156 11.74 9.73 5.38
C LEU A 156 10.64 9.85 6.43
N TYR A 157 9.71 10.77 6.26
CA TYR A 157 8.60 11.02 7.16
C TYR A 157 7.35 11.35 6.35
N PRO A 158 6.15 11.12 6.90
CA PRO A 158 4.93 11.57 6.28
C PRO A 158 4.91 13.08 6.02
N TYR A 159 4.31 13.47 4.91
CA TYR A 159 4.31 14.85 4.43
C TYR A 159 3.03 15.16 3.68
N TYR A 160 2.64 16.44 3.67
CA TYR A 160 1.52 16.89 2.86
C TYR A 160 1.99 17.30 1.47
N TYR A 161 1.24 16.87 0.45
CA TYR A 161 1.39 17.31 -0.93
C TYR A 161 0.00 17.40 -1.58
N ASP A 162 -0.33 18.57 -2.13
CA ASP A 162 -1.66 18.83 -2.72
C ASP A 162 -2.83 18.47 -1.79
N ASP A 163 -2.73 18.88 -0.51
CA ASP A 163 -3.69 18.61 0.57
C ASP A 163 -3.89 17.13 0.95
N LEU A 164 -3.12 16.23 0.36
CA LEU A 164 -3.09 14.81 0.69
C LEU A 164 -1.92 14.50 1.61
N LEU A 165 -2.15 13.62 2.59
CA LEU A 165 -1.10 13.11 3.44
C LEU A 165 -0.42 11.91 2.76
N PHE A 166 0.85 12.04 2.44
CA PHE A 166 1.66 10.92 1.95
C PHE A 166 2.39 10.27 3.12
N VAL A 167 2.18 8.97 3.33
CA VAL A 167 3.01 8.12 4.17
C VAL A 167 3.97 7.38 3.26
N PRO A 168 5.29 7.63 3.36
CA PRO A 168 6.23 7.19 2.35
C PRO A 168 6.47 5.68 2.36
N GLN A 169 6.84 5.16 1.20
CA GLN A 169 7.26 3.78 1.02
C GLN A 169 8.53 3.77 0.18
N LEU A 170 9.68 3.77 0.85
CA LEU A 170 10.99 3.84 0.21
C LEU A 170 11.48 2.49 -0.31
N PHE A 171 11.16 1.40 0.38
CA PHE A 171 11.78 0.08 0.16
C PHE A 171 10.74 -1.02 0.22
N ALA A 172 10.93 -2.07 -0.59
CA ALA A 172 10.10 -3.28 -0.50
C ALA A 172 10.51 -4.13 0.72
N THR A 173 11.80 -4.41 0.84
CA THR A 173 12.35 -5.33 1.85
C THR A 173 12.64 -4.68 3.19
N GLN A 174 12.36 -5.43 4.25
CA GLN A 174 12.62 -5.10 5.64
C GLN A 174 14.11 -4.93 5.93
N ARG A 175 14.46 -3.83 6.60
CA ARG A 175 15.84 -3.53 7.05
C ARG A 175 15.83 -2.55 8.20
N ARG A 176 16.83 -2.66 9.08
CA ARG A 176 17.00 -1.68 10.16
C ARG A 176 17.46 -0.35 9.61
N MET A 177 16.82 0.73 10.07
CA MET A 177 17.14 2.09 9.65
C MET A 177 17.44 2.97 10.86
N PRO A 178 18.41 3.90 10.75
CA PRO A 178 18.86 4.69 11.89
C PRO A 178 17.82 5.72 12.37
N PHE A 179 16.96 6.23 11.47
CA PHE A 179 15.89 7.19 11.74
C PHE A 179 14.91 7.22 10.55
N GLY A 180 13.72 7.80 10.76
CA GLY A 180 12.66 7.88 9.74
C GLY A 180 11.54 6.87 9.97
N ILE A 181 10.53 6.92 9.09
CA ILE A 181 9.41 5.99 8.98
C ILE A 181 9.57 5.23 7.66
N TYR A 182 9.53 3.91 7.75
CA TYR A 182 9.67 3.03 6.60
C TYR A 182 8.49 2.08 6.52
N THR A 183 7.85 2.09 5.36
CA THR A 183 6.79 1.14 5.02
C THR A 183 7.41 0.01 4.20
N PHE A 184 7.36 -1.22 4.73
CA PHE A 184 7.79 -2.44 4.03
C PHE A 184 6.59 -3.13 3.38
N CYS A 185 6.82 -3.68 2.19
CA CYS A 185 5.79 -4.18 1.30
C CYS A 185 5.87 -5.70 1.23
N ILE A 186 4.76 -6.37 1.46
CA ILE A 186 4.65 -7.83 1.40
C ILE A 186 3.68 -8.19 0.28
N HIS A 187 4.18 -9.02 -0.65
CA HIS A 187 3.39 -9.62 -1.73
C HIS A 187 3.37 -11.14 -1.51
N PHE A 188 2.38 -11.64 -0.78
CA PHE A 188 2.24 -13.08 -0.45
C PHE A 188 2.18 -13.97 -1.68
N ASN A 189 1.68 -13.44 -2.80
CA ASN A 189 1.59 -14.15 -4.09
C ASN A 189 2.96 -14.61 -4.64
N SER A 190 4.08 -14.04 -4.16
CA SER A 190 5.44 -14.40 -4.59
C SER A 190 6.34 -14.79 -3.42
N MET A 191 5.78 -15.04 -2.22
CA MET A 191 6.58 -15.35 -1.05
C MET A 191 7.13 -16.78 -1.10
N THR A 192 8.40 -16.91 -0.73
CA THR A 192 9.02 -18.20 -0.39
C THR A 192 9.04 -18.38 1.11
N LYS A 193 9.25 -19.61 1.57
CA LYS A 193 9.40 -19.91 3.00
C LYS A 193 10.52 -19.08 3.63
N GLU A 194 11.65 -18.94 2.94
CA GLU A 194 12.78 -18.14 3.40
C GLU A 194 12.38 -16.68 3.62
N SER A 195 11.62 -16.09 2.68
CA SER A 195 11.14 -14.71 2.82
C SER A 195 10.18 -14.54 4.00
N ILE A 196 9.36 -15.55 4.31
CA ILE A 196 8.47 -15.57 5.47
C ILE A 196 9.28 -15.60 6.76
N ASP A 197 10.26 -16.50 6.85
CA ASP A 197 11.13 -16.65 8.02
C ASP A 197 11.91 -15.34 8.29
N GLU A 198 12.43 -14.69 7.24
CA GLU A 198 13.11 -13.38 7.35
C GLU A 198 12.19 -12.27 7.88
N ILE A 199 10.89 -12.29 7.53
CA ILE A 199 9.92 -11.32 8.05
C ILE A 199 9.62 -11.60 9.52
N GLU A 200 9.41 -12.86 9.89
CA GLU A 200 9.16 -13.23 11.30
C GLU A 200 10.34 -12.85 12.19
N ASP A 201 11.57 -13.15 11.76
CA ASP A 201 12.79 -12.81 12.49
C ASP A 201 12.96 -11.29 12.62
N PHE A 202 12.62 -10.53 11.57
CA PHE A 202 12.64 -9.08 11.64
C PHE A 202 11.60 -8.55 12.62
N ILE A 203 10.36 -9.05 12.58
CA ILE A 203 9.29 -8.64 13.49
C ILE A 203 9.71 -8.90 14.94
N LYS A 204 10.17 -10.12 15.22
CA LYS A 204 10.64 -10.56 16.54
C LYS A 204 11.76 -9.64 17.06
N SER A 205 12.71 -9.30 16.20
CA SER A 205 13.91 -8.53 16.58
C SER A 205 13.71 -7.02 16.62
N ASN A 206 12.56 -6.50 16.17
CA ASN A 206 12.30 -5.07 16.05
C ASN A 206 10.91 -4.65 16.55
N ARG A 207 10.25 -5.50 17.34
CA ARG A 207 8.83 -5.31 17.71
C ARG A 207 8.51 -3.93 18.29
N GLU A 208 9.37 -3.38 19.13
CA GLU A 208 9.19 -2.06 19.77
C GLU A 208 9.29 -0.88 18.80
N HIS A 209 9.84 -1.10 17.60
CA HIS A 209 9.96 -0.11 16.55
C HIS A 209 8.87 -0.22 15.49
N ILE A 210 8.08 -1.30 15.52
CA ILE A 210 6.96 -1.51 14.60
C ILE A 210 5.75 -0.76 15.14
N ILE A 211 5.20 0.11 14.30
CA ILE A 211 4.04 0.96 14.58
C ILE A 211 2.93 0.70 13.57
N THR A 212 1.72 1.07 13.92
CA THR A 212 0.56 1.06 13.02
C THR A 212 0.66 2.15 11.97
N PHE A 213 -0.13 2.05 10.90
CA PHE A 213 -0.18 3.07 9.86
C PHE A 213 -0.78 4.38 10.40
N SER A 214 -1.79 4.28 11.27
CA SER A 214 -2.39 5.43 11.96
C SER A 214 -1.42 6.15 12.90
N GLU A 215 -0.58 5.42 13.64
CA GLU A 215 0.50 6.05 14.42
C GLU A 215 1.48 6.77 13.50
N ALA A 216 1.85 6.19 12.35
CA ALA A 216 2.76 6.84 11.42
C ALA A 216 2.22 8.17 10.89
N LYS A 217 0.92 8.25 10.56
CA LYS A 217 0.26 9.49 10.13
C LYS A 217 0.51 10.66 11.08
N THR A 218 0.65 10.42 12.39
CA THR A 218 0.88 11.47 13.40
C THR A 218 2.26 12.14 13.32
N TYR A 219 3.22 11.53 12.63
CA TYR A 219 4.56 12.10 12.41
C TYR A 219 4.60 13.08 11.24
N ALA A 220 3.45 13.31 10.57
CA ALA A 220 3.34 14.33 9.55
C ALA A 220 3.65 15.71 10.16
N THR A 221 4.66 16.38 9.63
CA THR A 221 4.94 17.76 10.00
C THR A 221 4.44 18.68 8.90
N LYS A 222 3.90 19.84 9.27
CA LYS A 222 3.64 20.94 8.32
C LYS A 222 4.93 21.66 7.91
N ASN A 223 6.11 21.14 8.29
CA ASN A 223 7.38 21.81 8.15
C ASN A 223 7.98 21.50 6.75
N PRO A 224 8.18 22.50 5.87
CA PRO A 224 8.53 22.31 4.45
C PRO A 224 9.88 21.63 4.20
N VAL A 225 10.72 21.48 5.22
CA VAL A 225 12.04 20.80 5.12
C VAL A 225 11.89 19.31 4.77
N ASN A 226 10.79 18.66 5.20
CA ASN A 226 10.53 17.25 4.84
C ASN A 226 10.08 17.09 3.38
N THR A 227 9.46 18.11 2.79
CA THR A 227 9.04 18.14 1.37
C THR A 227 10.25 18.21 0.43
N PHE A 228 11.32 18.92 0.84
CA PHE A 228 12.51 19.16 0.01
C PHE A 228 13.44 17.94 -0.12
N LEU A 229 13.46 17.05 0.88
CA LEU A 229 14.24 15.81 0.82
C LEU A 229 13.71 14.82 -0.22
N GLY A 230 12.40 14.84 -0.51
CA GLY A 230 11.81 13.85 -1.41
C GLY A 230 12.19 13.99 -2.88
N THR A 231 12.50 15.21 -3.33
CA THR A 231 13.01 15.45 -4.68
C THR A 231 14.44 14.93 -4.86
N PHE A 232 15.28 15.01 -3.82
CA PHE A 232 16.66 14.50 -3.84
C PHE A 232 16.72 12.95 -3.81
N PHE A 233 15.76 12.33 -3.13
CA PHE A 233 15.63 10.87 -3.10
C PHE A 233 15.10 10.29 -4.41
N LYS A 234 14.28 11.03 -5.18
CA LYS A 234 13.74 10.58 -6.47
C LYS A 234 14.85 10.22 -7.48
N THR A 235 15.95 10.97 -7.52
CA THR A 235 17.04 10.77 -8.48
C THR A 235 17.99 9.63 -8.10
N SER A 236 18.13 9.33 -6.80
CA SER A 236 19.04 8.28 -6.29
C SER A 236 18.36 6.93 -6.02
N LEU A 237 17.08 6.92 -5.66
CA LEU A 237 16.34 5.70 -5.32
C LEU A 237 15.58 5.06 -6.49
N SER A 238 15.18 5.84 -7.50
CA SER A 238 14.58 5.29 -8.74
C SER A 238 15.54 4.29 -9.42
N PHE A 239 16.84 4.57 -9.37
CA PHE A 239 17.89 3.69 -9.90
C PHE A 239 18.07 2.38 -9.11
N LYS A 240 17.82 2.36 -7.79
CA LYS A 240 17.99 1.16 -6.95
C LYS A 240 16.76 0.26 -6.91
N ARG A 241 15.54 0.81 -6.97
CA ARG A 241 14.30 0.00 -6.96
C ARG A 241 14.04 -0.72 -8.29
N GLY A 242 14.41 -0.12 -9.42
CA GLY A 242 14.32 -0.78 -10.73
C GLY A 242 15.13 -2.08 -10.83
N LEU A 243 16.14 -2.26 -9.96
CA LEU A 243 17.00 -3.45 -9.88
C LEU A 243 16.53 -4.49 -8.84
N GLN A 244 15.64 -4.12 -7.90
CA GLN A 244 15.15 -5.03 -6.85
C GLN A 244 13.77 -5.62 -7.14
N ASN A 245 13.04 -5.05 -8.11
CA ASN A 245 11.70 -5.47 -8.52
C ASN A 245 11.67 -5.99 -9.98
N SER A 246 12.83 -6.35 -10.53
CA SER A 246 13.04 -6.95 -11.84
C SER A 246 13.48 -8.40 -11.71
#